data_AF-A0A955QQ54-F1
#
_entry.id   AF-A0A955QQ54-F1
#
_cell.length_a   1.000
_cell.length_b   1.000
_cell.length_c   1.000
_cell.angle_alpha   90.00
_cell.angle_beta   90.00
_cell.angle_gamma   90.00
#
_symmetry.space_group_name_H-M   'P 1'
#
loop_
_entity.id
_entity.type
_entity.pdbx_description
1 polymer ?
#
loop_
_entity_poly.entity_id
_entity_poly.type
_entity_poly.pdbx_seq_one_letter_code
_entity_poly.pdbx_strand_id
1 'polypeptide(L)' 'MIVVGDKKMAVFDDMEKKDKLLLYPHSIDWIHQVPIANKAEAESVALDSTEPLRSECQHFLDCIQSRT' A
#
# COMPACT_ATOMS: atom_id res chain seq x y z
N MET A 1 -6.32 -0.86 -5.38
CA MET A 1 -6.20 -2.13 -4.62
C MET A 1 -6.38 -1.84 -3.14
N ILE A 2 -7.03 -2.72 -2.38
CA ILE A 2 -7.21 -2.56 -0.92
C ILE A 2 -6.77 -3.86 -0.22
N VAL A 3 -5.97 -3.73 0.83
CA VAL A 3 -5.51 -4.83 1.69
C VAL A 3 -5.97 -4.55 3.11
N VAL A 4 -6.67 -5.49 3.75
CA VAL A 4 -7.17 -5.36 5.13
C VAL A 4 -6.43 -6.35 6.01
N GLY A 5 -5.63 -5.83 6.94
CA GLY A 5 -5.01 -6.59 8.02
C GLY A 5 -5.86 -6.56 9.29
N ASP A 6 -5.45 -7.34 10.29
CA ASP A 6 -6.06 -7.37 11.62
C ASP A 6 -5.96 -6.02 12.37
N LYS A 7 -4.91 -5.23 12.07
CA LYS A 7 -4.58 -3.98 12.78
C LYS A 7 -4.68 -2.71 11.94
N LYS A 8 -4.51 -2.80 10.62
CA LYS A 8 -4.48 -1.66 9.70
C LYS A 8 -5.03 -2.07 8.33
N MET A 9 -5.54 -1.10 7.59
CA MET A 9 -5.92 -1.24 6.19
C MET A 9 -4.98 -0.43 5.31
N ALA A 10 -4.57 -0.98 4.17
CA ALA A 10 -3.77 -0.29 3.16
C ALA A 10 -4.62 -0.09 1.89
N VAL A 11 -4.69 1.13 1.39
CA VAL A 11 -5.36 1.49 0.15
C VAL A 11 -4.30 2.00 -0.82
N PHE A 12 -4.14 1.28 -1.93
CA PHE A 12 -3.29 1.69 -3.03
C PHE A 12 -4.16 2.17 -4.19
N ASP A 13 -4.06 3.45 -4.54
CA ASP A 13 -4.74 4.07 -5.68
C ASP A 13 -3.71 4.48 -6.73
N ASP A 14 -3.75 3.84 -7.90
CA ASP A 14 -2.80 4.10 -8.97
C ASP A 14 -3.20 5.31 -9.85
N MET A 15 -4.41 5.84 -9.68
CA MET A 15 -4.86 7.06 -10.36
C MET A 15 -4.37 8.32 -9.64
N GLU A 16 -4.08 8.21 -8.35
CA GLU A 16 -3.54 9.30 -7.53
C GLU A 16 -2.06 9.56 -7.84
N LYS A 17 -1.64 10.83 -7.77
CA LYS A 17 -0.27 11.22 -8.17
C LYS A 17 0.70 11.38 -7.00
N LYS A 18 0.19 11.67 -5.80
CA LYS A 18 1.00 11.95 -4.61
C LYS A 18 0.77 10.92 -3.53
N ASP A 19 -0.47 10.74 -3.11
CA ASP A 19 -0.83 9.84 -2.01
C ASP A 19 -1.28 8.48 -2.54
N LYS A 20 -0.42 7.86 -3.36
CA LYS A 20 -0.69 6.58 -4.02
C LYS A 20 -0.94 5.44 -3.05
N LEU A 21 -0.32 5.50 -1.87
CA LEU A 21 -0.49 4.50 -0.81
C LEU A 21 -0.90 5.19 0.49
N LEU A 22 -2.10 4.85 0.95
CA LEU A 22 -2.66 5.33 2.20
C LEU A 22 -2.77 4.17 3.19
N LEU A 23 -2.24 4.35 4.39
CA LEU A 23 -2.44 3.45 5.51
C LEU A 23 -3.47 4.03 6.46
N TYR A 24 -4.50 3.26 6.70
CA TYR A 24 -5.52 3.60 7.67
C TYR A 24 -5.32 2.71 8.90
N PRO A 25 -5.00 3.29 10.06
CA PRO A 25 -4.94 2.55 11.31
C PRO A 25 -6.33 2.22 11.86
N HIS A 26 -7.36 2.17 11.00
CA HIS A 26 -8.74 1.86 11.37
C HIS A 26 -8.79 0.55 12.16
N SER A 27 -9.06 0.64 13.46
CA SER A 27 -9.65 -0.47 14.19
C SER A 27 -11.11 -0.60 13.76
N ILE A 28 -11.55 -1.82 13.49
CA ILE A 28 -12.98 -2.11 13.42
C ILE A 28 -13.42 -2.35 14.86
N ASP A 29 -13.98 -1.32 15.49
CA ASP A 29 -14.54 -1.48 16.83
C ASP A 29 -15.93 -2.11 16.69
N TRP A 30 -16.07 -3.32 17.22
CA TRP A 30 -17.33 -4.04 17.26
C TRP A 30 -18.10 -3.63 18.50
N ILE A 31 -18.98 -2.64 18.37
CA ILE A 31 -19.85 -2.18 19.45
C ILE A 31 -21.26 -2.72 19.17
N HIS A 32 -21.76 -3.58 20.06
CA HIS A 32 -23.10 -4.20 19.94
C HIS A 32 -23.35 -4.95 18.61
N GLN A 33 -22.35 -5.69 18.11
CA GLN A 33 -22.40 -6.44 16.84
C GLN A 33 -22.52 -5.56 15.57
N VAL A 34 -22.33 -4.26 15.68
CA VAL A 34 -22.26 -3.34 14.56
C VAL A 34 -20.80 -2.93 14.34
N PRO A 35 -20.24 -3.10 13.13
CA PRO A 35 -18.89 -2.63 12.83
C PRO A 35 -18.89 -1.10 12.76
N ILE A 36 -18.23 -0.44 13.72
CA ILE A 36 -18.06 1.02 13.71
C ILE A 36 -16.66 1.31 13.17
N ALA A 37 -16.60 1.96 12.00
CA ALA A 37 -15.35 2.40 11.40
C ALA A 37 -14.83 3.64 12.14
N ASN A 38 -13.81 3.47 12.98
CA ASN A 38 -13.09 4.60 13.56
C ASN A 38 -12.24 5.26 12.48
N LYS A 39 -12.76 6.34 11.88
CA LYS A 39 -12.06 7.15 10.88
C LYS A 39 -10.88 7.89 11.50
N ALA A 40 -9.79 7.19 11.78
CA ALA A 40 -8.48 7.76 12.00
C ALA A 40 -7.96 8.41 10.70
N GLU A 41 -7.14 9.45 10.82
CA GLU A 41 -6.53 10.09 9.65
C GLU A 41 -5.65 9.09 8.89
N ALA A 42 -5.68 9.18 7.56
CA ALA A 42 -4.87 8.34 6.70
C ALA A 42 -3.40 8.77 6.80
N GLU A 43 -2.51 7.81 7.02
CA GLU A 43 -1.06 8.01 6.95
C GLU A 43 -0.62 7.79 5.49
N SER A 44 -0.19 8.86 4.82
CA SER A 44 0.39 8.74 3.47
C SER A 44 1.76 8.09 3.53
N VAL A 45 1.95 7.04 2.73
CA VAL A 45 3.24 6.35 2.60
C VAL A 45 3.92 6.83 1.34
N ALA A 46 5.08 7.46 1.50
CA ALA A 46 5.91 7.87 0.38
C ALA A 46 6.36 6.64 -0.41
N LEU A 47 6.08 6.66 -1.71
CA LEU A 47 6.58 5.69 -2.67
C LEU A 47 7.68 6.33 -3.51
N ASP A 48 8.70 5.54 -3.85
CA ASP A 48 9.73 5.99 -4.77
C ASP A 48 9.12 6.29 -6.14
N SER A 49 9.51 7.43 -6.72
CA SER A 49 9.04 7.84 -8.05
C SER A 49 9.78 7.13 -9.19
N THR A 50 10.49 6.04 -8.89
CA THR A 50 11.20 5.23 -9.88
C THR A 50 10.20 4.57 -10.81
N GLU A 51 10.47 4.61 -12.11
CA GLU A 51 9.64 3.93 -13.09
C GLU A 51 9.64 2.41 -12.84
N PRO A 52 8.47 1.78 -12.61
CA PRO A 52 8.39 0.34 -12.33
C PRO A 52 8.98 -0.50 -13.46
N LEU A 53 8.67 -0.17 -14.72
CA LEU A 53 9.18 -0.90 -15.89
C LEU A 53 10.70 -0.87 -15.98
N ARG A 54 11.31 0.29 -15.69
CA ARG A 54 12.77 0.42 -15.65
C ARG A 54 13.38 -0.45 -14.55
N SER A 55 12.74 -0.49 -13.38
CA SER A 55 13.19 -1.29 -12.24
C SER A 55 13.12 -2.78 -12.55
N GLU A 56 12.04 -3.24 -13.18
CA GLU A 56 11.90 -4.63 -13.65
C GLU A 56 12.93 -4.99 -14.72
N CYS A 57 13.17 -4.11 -15.69
CA CYS A 57 14.18 -4.34 -16.73
C CYS A 57 15.59 -4.43 -16.14
N GLN A 58 15.92 -3.56 -15.17
CA GLN A 58 17.21 -3.63 -14.47
C GLN A 58 17.33 -4.93 -13.69
N HIS A 59 16.29 -5.30 -12.92
CA HIS A 59 16.28 -6.55 -12.17
C HIS A 59 16.47 -7.77 -13.08
N PHE A 60 15.83 -7.79 -14.25
CA PHE A 60 16.02 -8.84 -15.25
C PHE A 60 17.49 -8.97 -15.71
N LEU A 61 18.16 -7.85 -16.00
CA LEU A 61 19.57 -7.85 -16.37
C LEU A 61 20.46 -8.31 -15.21
N ASP A 62 20.15 -7.88 -13.99
CA ASP A 62 20.88 -8.27 -12.78
C ASP A 62 20.77 -9.79 -12.54
N CYS A 63 19.59 -10.38 -12.75
CA CYS A 63 19.36 -11.83 -12.68
C CYS A 63 20.19 -12.59 -13.73
N ILE A 64 20.26 -12.09 -14.97
CA ILE A 64 21.11 -12.69 -16.02
C ILE A 64 22.58 -12.65 -15.60
N GLN A 65 23.04 -11.53 -15.06
CA GLN A 65 24.43 -11.34 -14.65
C GLN A 65 24.81 -12.20 -13.44
N SER A 66 23.91 -12.31 -12.45
CA SER A 66 24.14 -13.02 -11.19
C SER A 66 23.75 -14.50 -11.22
N ARG A 67 22.98 -14.95 -12.22
CA ARG A 67 22.40 -16.31 -12.34
C ARG A 67 21.52 -16.73 -11.15
N THR A 68 20.90 -15.76 -10.49
CA THR A 68 19.84 -15.95 -9.49
C THR A 68 18.56 -15.32 -10.00
#